data_AF-A0A397GGH8-F1
#
_entry.id   AF-A0A397GGH8-F1
#
_cell.length_a   1.000
_cell.length_b   1.000
_cell.length_c   1.000
_cell.angle_alpha   90.00
_cell.angle_beta   90.00
_cell.angle_gamma   90.00
#
_symmetry.space_group_name_H-M   'P 1'
#
loop_
_entity.id
_entity.type
_entity.pdbx_description
1 polymer ?
#
loop_
_entity_poly.entity_id
_entity_poly.type
_entity_poly.pdbx_seq_one_letter_code
_entity_poly.pdbx_strand_id
1 'polypeptide(L)'
;MILTYAAQQIIQDLGVQISLFKVKAHSGVKFNEIADRLAQVSITSPFQDPRISINSSALNQIKTIPMWNGLVLDYSIKTVIKKFNSEIWRQKWLRQNRIRWWIHTNKAKNINWDMTWKTVHPSKISSLISSSNEASIRRFSLKLLNDELPTLSNLNKWNPSLYTTDICPFCQLEIENNIHVFTCSSQTDINPLIELKSKFIQIIIHEMANILQQELNLDSLKKKLEIYTSDFELRNQHLMEFDQICFLDIIAGIVPNSLVTLSKDILGNNKDSHLVILRSMRKFKIHLFNLWKYRCDKVIIWEKSQNIKTKDKKVGRRRFPILSTVSHDTTELRVYDDLDIEQYKGIETSYI
;
A
#
# COMPACT_ATOMS: atom_id res chain seq x y z
N MET A 1 16.69 0.69 -25.51
CA MET A 1 17.67 1.69 -26.00
C MET A 1 18.56 1.07 -27.06
N ILE A 2 19.32 0.04 -26.71
CA ILE A 2 20.16 -0.77 -27.61
C ILE A 2 19.33 -1.43 -28.70
N LEU A 3 18.17 -2.01 -28.37
CA LEU A 3 17.27 -2.59 -29.38
C LEU A 3 16.83 -1.56 -30.44
N THR A 4 16.53 -0.34 -29.99
CA THR A 4 16.11 0.76 -30.87
C THR A 4 17.24 1.21 -31.77
N TYR A 5 18.46 1.35 -31.22
CA TYR A 5 19.64 1.72 -32.00
C TYR A 5 20.06 0.63 -32.99
N ALA A 6 19.95 -0.65 -32.61
CA ALA A 6 20.19 -1.76 -33.52
C ALA A 6 19.21 -1.73 -34.71
N ALA A 7 17.92 -1.53 -34.45
CA ALA A 7 16.93 -1.38 -35.52
C ALA A 7 17.25 -0.19 -36.43
N GLN A 8 17.62 0.97 -35.86
CA GLN A 8 17.98 2.16 -36.63
C GLN A 8 19.21 1.95 -37.50
N GLN A 9 20.24 1.28 -36.98
CA GLN A 9 21.45 0.98 -37.74
C GLN A 9 21.17 -0.01 -38.88
N ILE A 10 20.36 -1.06 -38.64
CA ILE A 10 19.93 -1.99 -39.72
C ILE A 10 19.21 -1.23 -40.85
N ILE A 11 18.33 -0.29 -40.51
CA ILE A 11 17.61 0.51 -41.50
C ILE A 11 18.57 1.35 -42.34
N GLN A 12 19.56 1.98 -41.69
CA GLN A 12 20.56 2.81 -42.35
C GLN A 12 21.50 1.98 -43.23
N ASP A 13 22.05 0.90 -42.71
CA ASP A 13 23.03 0.05 -43.39
C ASP A 13 22.42 -0.64 -44.61
N LEU A 14 21.14 -1.03 -44.54
CA LEU A 14 20.42 -1.66 -45.64
C LEU A 14 19.71 -0.65 -46.57
N GLY A 15 19.75 0.65 -46.27
CA GLY A 15 19.09 1.69 -47.06
C GLY A 15 17.57 1.52 -47.19
N VAL A 16 16.92 0.92 -46.19
CA VAL A 16 15.50 0.52 -46.28
C VAL A 16 14.59 1.73 -46.01
N GLN A 17 13.68 2.00 -46.93
CA GLN A 17 12.56 2.92 -46.68
C GLN A 17 11.42 2.17 -45.99
N ILE A 18 11.07 2.58 -44.78
CA ILE A 18 10.01 1.95 -43.97
C ILE A 18 8.79 2.85 -43.89
N SER A 19 7.62 2.28 -44.17
CA SER A 19 6.32 2.84 -43.82
C SER A 19 5.71 2.08 -42.66
N LEU A 20 5.27 2.79 -41.62
CA LEU A 20 4.71 2.19 -40.41
C LEU A 20 3.19 2.26 -40.43
N PHE A 21 2.53 1.10 -40.36
CA PHE A 21 1.07 1.00 -40.25
C PHE A 21 0.68 0.34 -38.93
N LYS A 22 -0.13 1.02 -38.14
CA LYS A 22 -0.63 0.49 -36.88
C LYS A 22 -1.88 -0.36 -37.14
N VAL A 23 -1.81 -1.64 -36.80
CA VAL A 23 -2.95 -2.57 -36.87
C VAL A 23 -3.45 -2.91 -35.46
N LYS A 24 -4.73 -3.28 -35.35
CA LYS A 24 -5.32 -3.76 -34.10
C LYS A 24 -4.94 -5.23 -33.90
N ALA A 25 -4.44 -5.59 -32.71
CA ALA A 25 -4.16 -6.99 -32.38
C ALA A 25 -5.44 -7.85 -32.47
N HIS A 26 -5.29 -9.13 -32.84
CA HIS A 26 -6.39 -10.09 -32.98
C HIS A 26 -7.53 -9.60 -33.88
N SER A 27 -7.20 -8.88 -34.95
CA SER A 27 -8.16 -8.35 -35.91
C SER A 27 -8.35 -9.26 -37.13
N GLY A 28 -7.68 -10.42 -37.17
CA GLY A 28 -7.75 -11.37 -38.28
C GLY A 28 -6.83 -11.03 -39.46
N VAL A 29 -5.94 -10.04 -39.31
CA VAL A 29 -4.92 -9.72 -40.32
C VAL A 29 -3.89 -10.86 -40.36
N LYS A 30 -3.95 -11.67 -41.41
CA LYS A 30 -3.19 -12.93 -41.57
C LYS A 30 -1.74 -12.86 -41.07
N PHE A 31 -0.94 -11.90 -41.55
CA PHE A 31 0.48 -11.82 -41.19
C PHE A 31 0.72 -11.30 -39.77
N ASN A 32 -0.18 -10.47 -39.22
CA ASN A 32 -0.11 -10.07 -37.82
C ASN A 32 -0.39 -11.27 -36.90
N GLU A 33 -1.44 -12.07 -37.20
CA GLU A 33 -1.76 -13.27 -36.40
C GLU A 33 -0.63 -14.31 -36.48
N ILE A 34 0.04 -14.44 -37.64
CA ILE A 34 1.21 -15.31 -37.77
C ILE A 34 2.35 -14.80 -36.88
N ALA A 35 2.65 -13.50 -36.91
CA ALA A 35 3.70 -12.90 -36.08
C ALA A 35 3.39 -13.04 -34.58
N ASP A 36 2.15 -12.78 -34.15
CA ASP A 36 1.72 -12.94 -32.76
C ASP A 36 1.89 -14.39 -32.28
N ARG A 37 1.49 -15.38 -33.11
CA ARG A 37 1.67 -16.80 -32.79
C ARG A 37 3.14 -17.21 -32.71
N LEU A 38 4.00 -16.66 -33.56
CA LEU A 38 5.44 -16.94 -33.54
C LEU A 38 6.15 -16.24 -32.36
N ALA A 39 5.64 -15.09 -31.92
CA ALA A 39 6.19 -14.34 -30.79
C ALA A 39 5.70 -14.87 -29.42
N GLN A 40 4.79 -15.86 -29.39
CA GLN A 40 4.37 -16.50 -28.15
C GLN A 40 5.53 -17.28 -27.52
N VAL A 41 6.07 -16.72 -26.45
CA VAL A 41 7.07 -17.36 -25.60
C VAL A 41 6.36 -18.30 -24.61
N SER A 42 6.84 -19.52 -24.48
CA SER A 42 6.34 -20.49 -23.50
C SER A 42 6.43 -19.92 -22.07
N ILE A 43 5.31 -19.86 -21.35
CA ILE A 43 5.28 -19.42 -19.94
C ILE A 43 6.10 -20.36 -19.04
N THR A 44 6.14 -21.65 -19.41
CA THR A 44 6.83 -22.71 -18.67
C THR A 44 8.34 -22.73 -18.92
N SER A 45 8.80 -22.16 -20.04
CA SER A 45 10.21 -22.18 -20.42
C SER A 45 10.64 -20.91 -21.18
N PRO A 46 10.44 -19.71 -20.61
CA PRO A 46 10.64 -18.44 -21.32
C PRO A 46 12.10 -18.14 -21.71
N PHE A 47 13.01 -19.04 -21.31
CA PHE A 47 14.44 -18.92 -21.50
C PHE A 47 15.02 -19.96 -22.45
N GLN A 48 14.23 -20.94 -22.92
CA GLN A 48 14.66 -22.00 -23.84
C GLN A 48 14.57 -21.60 -25.32
N ASP A 49 13.76 -20.59 -25.64
CA ASP A 49 13.58 -20.12 -27.01
C ASP A 49 14.85 -19.40 -27.54
N PRO A 50 15.13 -19.50 -28.85
CA PRO A 50 16.29 -18.86 -29.47
C PRO A 50 16.22 -17.33 -29.27
N ARG A 51 17.31 -16.77 -28.72
CA ARG A 51 17.40 -15.33 -28.45
C ARG A 51 18.25 -14.63 -29.50
N ILE A 52 17.77 -13.48 -29.93
CA ILE A 52 18.59 -12.55 -30.70
C ILE A 52 19.61 -11.94 -29.74
N SER A 53 20.88 -12.27 -29.94
CA SER A 53 22.00 -11.61 -29.26
C SER A 53 22.45 -10.43 -30.11
N ILE A 54 22.44 -9.23 -29.53
CA ILE A 54 22.90 -8.02 -30.20
C ILE A 54 24.31 -7.74 -29.71
N ASN A 55 25.26 -7.72 -30.63
CA ASN A 55 26.59 -7.24 -30.32
C ASN A 55 26.56 -5.71 -30.12
N SER A 56 26.37 -5.31 -28.87
CA SER A 56 26.26 -3.89 -28.52
C SER A 56 27.50 -3.06 -28.86
N SER A 57 28.69 -3.64 -28.96
CA SER A 57 29.92 -2.92 -29.34
C SER A 57 29.99 -2.59 -30.84
N ALA A 58 29.19 -3.26 -31.67
CA ALA A 58 29.10 -2.99 -33.11
C ALA A 58 28.14 -1.85 -33.44
N LEU A 59 27.49 -1.26 -32.43
CA LEU A 59 26.55 -0.16 -32.62
C LEU A 59 27.29 1.18 -32.71
N ASN A 60 27.37 1.72 -33.92
CA ASN A 60 28.14 2.94 -34.24
C ASN A 60 27.66 4.19 -33.48
N GLN A 61 26.40 4.17 -33.02
CA GLN A 61 25.73 5.30 -32.39
C GLN A 61 25.94 5.36 -30.86
N ILE A 62 26.43 4.28 -30.24
CA ILE A 62 26.57 4.19 -28.77
C ILE A 62 28.05 4.25 -28.38
N LYS A 63 28.49 5.39 -27.84
CA LYS A 63 29.87 5.56 -27.34
C LYS A 63 30.16 4.82 -26.04
N THR A 64 29.15 4.68 -25.19
CA THR A 64 29.27 4.07 -23.87
C THR A 64 28.01 3.27 -23.57
N ILE A 65 28.18 2.02 -23.16
CA ILE A 65 27.08 1.11 -22.87
C ILE A 65 27.01 0.94 -21.34
N PRO A 66 25.93 1.38 -20.68
CA PRO A 66 25.79 1.18 -19.25
C PRO A 66 25.64 -0.32 -18.96
N MET A 67 26.41 -0.80 -17.98
CA MET A 67 26.40 -2.19 -17.54
C MET A 67 26.14 -2.27 -16.04
N TRP A 68 25.52 -3.37 -15.61
CA TRP A 68 25.31 -3.71 -14.21
C TRP A 68 25.72 -5.16 -13.98
N ASN A 69 26.72 -5.42 -13.13
CA ASN A 69 27.28 -6.76 -12.87
C ASN A 69 27.59 -7.55 -14.17
N GLY A 70 28.19 -6.88 -15.16
CA GLY A 70 28.50 -7.49 -16.46
C GLY A 70 27.31 -7.64 -17.42
N LEU A 71 26.10 -7.26 -17.00
CA LEU A 71 24.91 -7.26 -17.86
C LEU A 71 24.70 -5.90 -18.51
N VAL A 72 24.57 -5.89 -19.82
CA VAL A 72 24.29 -4.72 -20.63
C VAL A 72 22.86 -4.22 -20.36
N LEU A 73 22.70 -2.93 -20.07
CA LEU A 73 21.42 -2.32 -19.75
C LEU A 73 20.75 -1.72 -20.99
N ASP A 74 19.59 -2.26 -21.37
CA ASP A 74 18.78 -1.73 -22.48
C ASP A 74 17.87 -0.55 -22.08
N TYR A 75 17.90 -0.16 -20.81
CA TYR A 75 17.15 0.98 -20.27
C TYR A 75 18.08 2.15 -19.93
N SER A 76 17.54 3.37 -19.86
CA SER A 76 18.30 4.51 -19.34
C SER A 76 18.76 4.24 -17.89
N ILE A 77 19.96 4.72 -17.53
CA ILE A 77 20.50 4.60 -16.16
C ILE A 77 19.47 5.08 -15.13
N LYS A 78 18.79 6.21 -15.39
CA LYS A 78 17.72 6.74 -14.54
C LYS A 78 16.58 5.74 -14.32
N THR A 79 16.10 5.09 -15.39
CA THR A 79 15.04 4.07 -15.30
C THR A 79 15.51 2.86 -14.51
N VAL A 80 16.76 2.43 -14.75
CA VAL A 80 17.37 1.29 -14.06
C VAL A 80 17.47 1.56 -12.56
N ILE A 81 18.07 2.69 -12.16
CA ILE A 81 18.17 3.10 -10.76
C ILE A 81 16.80 3.20 -10.11
N LYS A 82 15.81 3.81 -10.79
CA LYS A 82 14.43 3.90 -10.27
C LYS A 82 13.81 2.53 -10.01
N LYS A 83 13.98 1.58 -10.95
CA LYS A 83 13.48 0.20 -10.80
C LYS A 83 14.20 -0.54 -9.67
N PHE A 84 15.54 -0.44 -9.61
CA PHE A 84 16.34 -1.05 -8.54
C PHE A 84 15.94 -0.51 -7.18
N ASN A 85 15.85 0.81 -7.02
CA ASN A 85 15.44 1.41 -5.77
C ASN A 85 14.03 0.96 -5.37
N SER A 86 13.07 0.95 -6.32
CA SER A 86 11.73 0.45 -6.05
C SER A 86 11.75 -1.01 -5.58
N GLU A 87 12.59 -1.85 -6.17
CA GLU A 87 12.70 -3.26 -5.79
C GLU A 87 13.38 -3.44 -4.43
N ILE A 88 14.48 -2.73 -4.18
CA ILE A 88 15.17 -2.73 -2.89
C ILE A 88 14.21 -2.33 -1.77
N TRP A 89 13.44 -1.25 -1.97
CA TRP A 89 12.46 -0.81 -0.99
C TRP A 89 11.33 -1.82 -0.80
N ARG A 90 10.84 -2.42 -1.89
CA ARG A 90 9.84 -3.49 -1.82
C ARG A 90 10.38 -4.67 -1.01
N GLN A 91 11.58 -5.15 -1.29
CA GLN A 91 12.22 -6.25 -0.55
C GLN A 91 12.45 -5.90 0.92
N LYS A 92 12.91 -4.67 1.22
CA LYS A 92 13.07 -4.20 2.60
C LYS A 92 11.75 -4.17 3.34
N TRP A 93 10.66 -3.72 2.71
CA TRP A 93 9.33 -3.76 3.29
C TRP A 93 8.90 -5.21 3.53
N LEU A 94 8.93 -6.08 2.51
CA LEU A 94 8.58 -7.50 2.58
C LEU A 94 9.28 -8.28 3.70
N ARG A 95 10.51 -7.90 4.05
CA ARG A 95 11.29 -8.54 5.11
C ARG A 95 10.92 -8.10 6.53
N GLN A 96 10.02 -7.12 6.70
CA GLN A 96 9.63 -6.65 8.03
C GLN A 96 8.75 -7.69 8.73
N ASN A 97 9.10 -8.05 9.96
CA ASN A 97 8.38 -9.06 10.74
C ASN A 97 6.88 -8.74 10.90
N ARG A 98 6.55 -7.46 11.06
CA ARG A 98 5.16 -6.98 11.22
C ARG A 98 4.25 -7.26 10.02
N ILE A 99 4.79 -7.37 8.80
CA ILE A 99 3.97 -7.62 7.60
C ILE A 99 4.04 -9.08 7.13
N ARG A 100 4.91 -9.91 7.73
CA ARG A 100 5.10 -11.30 7.31
C ARG A 100 3.81 -12.11 7.38
N TRP A 101 2.94 -11.80 8.35
CA TRP A 101 1.65 -12.46 8.57
C TRP A 101 0.69 -12.34 7.38
N TRP A 102 0.77 -11.27 6.58
CA TRP A 102 -0.16 -11.04 5.47
C TRP A 102 0.39 -11.48 4.12
N ILE A 103 1.73 -11.52 3.97
CA ILE A 103 2.38 -11.59 2.65
C ILE A 103 2.92 -12.97 2.31
N HIS A 104 3.28 -13.79 3.30
CA HIS A 104 3.84 -15.13 3.05
C HIS A 104 2.78 -16.23 2.88
N THR A 105 1.50 -15.94 3.14
CA THR A 105 0.41 -16.93 3.15
C THR A 105 -0.39 -16.90 1.86
N ASN A 106 -1.27 -17.88 1.64
CA ASN A 106 -2.21 -17.85 0.51
C ASN A 106 -3.10 -16.60 0.53
N LYS A 107 -3.27 -15.97 1.71
CA LYS A 107 -3.96 -14.70 1.92
C LYS A 107 -3.48 -13.61 0.95
N ALA A 108 -2.17 -13.48 0.73
CA ALA A 108 -1.60 -12.43 -0.12
C ALA A 108 -2.11 -12.45 -1.56
N LYS A 109 -2.43 -13.64 -2.09
CA LYS A 109 -2.99 -13.82 -3.45
C LYS A 109 -4.44 -13.38 -3.53
N ASN A 110 -5.15 -13.44 -2.41
CA ASN A 110 -6.56 -13.06 -2.32
C ASN A 110 -6.74 -11.55 -2.07
N ILE A 111 -5.65 -10.80 -1.88
CA ILE A 111 -5.67 -9.35 -1.69
C ILE A 111 -5.61 -8.63 -3.03
N ASN A 112 -6.51 -7.65 -3.21
CA ASN A 112 -6.40 -6.69 -4.30
C ASN A 112 -5.42 -5.57 -3.89
N TRP A 113 -4.13 -5.76 -4.16
CA TRP A 113 -3.09 -4.82 -3.75
C TRP A 113 -3.21 -3.43 -4.37
N ASP A 114 -3.65 -3.35 -5.63
CA ASP A 114 -3.86 -2.08 -6.32
C ASP A 114 -4.94 -1.25 -5.60
N MET A 115 -6.09 -1.86 -5.31
CA MET A 115 -7.16 -1.20 -4.56
C MET A 115 -6.75 -0.92 -3.11
N THR A 116 -6.06 -1.85 -2.46
CA THR A 116 -5.56 -1.65 -1.08
C THR A 116 -4.69 -0.41 -1.01
N TRP A 117 -3.70 -0.26 -1.89
CA TRP A 117 -2.83 0.92 -1.91
C TRP A 117 -3.59 2.20 -2.27
N LYS A 118 -4.50 2.15 -3.24
CA LYS A 118 -5.35 3.30 -3.58
C LYS A 118 -6.26 3.71 -2.43
N THR A 119 -6.68 2.79 -1.55
CA THR A 119 -7.51 3.18 -0.41
C THR A 119 -6.66 3.71 0.75
N VAL A 120 -5.48 3.16 1.00
CA VAL A 120 -4.56 3.59 2.09
C VAL A 120 -3.94 4.94 1.75
N HIS A 121 -3.73 5.20 0.46
CA HIS A 121 -3.14 6.41 -0.07
C HIS A 121 -4.00 7.02 -1.20
N PRO A 122 -5.21 7.54 -0.90
CA PRO A 122 -6.23 7.89 -1.91
C PRO A 122 -5.91 9.08 -2.79
N SER A 123 -5.09 10.01 -2.33
CA SER A 123 -4.67 11.17 -3.10
C SER A 123 -3.25 11.01 -3.61
N LYS A 124 -3.02 11.38 -4.87
CA LYS A 124 -1.68 11.53 -5.41
C LYS A 124 -0.97 12.65 -4.64
N ILE A 125 0.26 12.40 -4.18
CA ILE A 125 1.11 13.48 -3.68
C ILE A 125 1.57 14.29 -4.90
N SER A 126 0.75 15.24 -5.32
CA SER A 126 1.03 16.13 -6.45
C SER A 126 1.71 17.43 -6.03
N SER A 127 1.71 17.74 -4.73
CA SER A 127 2.26 18.96 -4.15
C SER A 127 2.93 18.65 -2.82
N LEU A 128 3.90 19.48 -2.45
CA LEU A 128 4.51 19.48 -1.11
C LEU A 128 3.54 19.99 -0.02
N ILE A 129 2.38 20.50 -0.43
CA ILE A 129 1.33 21.01 0.45
C ILE A 129 0.16 20.03 0.41
N SER A 130 -0.24 19.54 1.58
CA SER A 130 -1.44 18.70 1.76
C SER A 130 -2.30 19.25 2.89
N SER A 131 -3.62 19.10 2.80
CA SER A 131 -4.50 19.51 3.90
C SER A 131 -4.18 18.71 5.17
N SER A 132 -4.17 19.37 6.34
CA SER A 132 -3.85 18.74 7.63
C SER A 132 -4.73 17.52 7.94
N ASN A 133 -6.03 17.59 7.60
CA ASN A 133 -6.97 16.49 7.78
C ASN A 133 -6.61 15.28 6.91
N GLU A 134 -6.28 15.50 5.64
CA GLU A 134 -5.92 14.43 4.71
C GLU A 134 -4.58 13.77 5.08
N ALA A 135 -3.60 14.57 5.49
CA ALA A 135 -2.34 14.09 6.04
C ALA A 135 -2.55 13.23 7.29
N SER A 136 -3.46 13.65 8.19
CA SER A 136 -3.78 12.91 9.41
C SER A 136 -4.45 11.57 9.13
N ILE A 137 -5.44 11.53 8.23
CA ILE A 137 -6.12 10.28 7.82
C ILE A 137 -5.15 9.33 7.13
N ARG A 138 -4.25 9.86 6.28
CA ARG A 138 -3.22 9.05 5.62
C ARG A 138 -2.23 8.48 6.61
N ARG A 139 -1.74 9.30 7.56
CA ARG A 139 -0.85 8.85 8.64
C ARG A 139 -1.50 7.77 9.49
N PHE A 140 -2.78 7.95 9.85
CA PHE A 140 -3.57 6.95 10.55
C PHE A 140 -3.66 5.65 9.73
N SER A 141 -4.04 5.73 8.46
CA SER A 141 -4.21 4.57 7.58
C SER A 141 -2.92 3.77 7.41
N LEU A 142 -1.79 4.47 7.23
CA LEU A 142 -0.48 3.83 7.12
C LEU A 142 -0.05 3.18 8.42
N LYS A 143 -0.29 3.83 9.57
CA LYS A 143 0.02 3.24 10.88
C LYS A 143 -0.86 2.04 11.20
N LEU A 144 -2.14 2.12 10.86
CA LEU A 144 -3.08 1.02 11.03
C LEU A 144 -2.65 -0.21 10.21
N LEU A 145 -2.33 0.00 8.92
CA LEU A 145 -1.82 -1.04 8.03
C LEU A 145 -0.41 -1.53 8.40
N ASN A 146 0.37 -0.86 9.23
CA ASN A 146 1.72 -1.36 9.57
C ASN A 146 1.83 -1.81 11.03
N ASP A 147 0.73 -1.91 11.76
CA ASP A 147 0.75 -2.23 13.20
C ASP A 147 1.54 -1.20 14.05
N GLU A 148 1.47 0.09 13.69
CA GLU A 148 2.26 1.19 14.28
C GLU A 148 1.38 2.28 14.94
N LEU A 149 0.12 1.98 15.30
CA LEU A 149 -0.65 2.92 16.11
C LEU A 149 -0.09 2.92 17.53
N PRO A 150 -0.12 4.06 18.25
CA PRO A 150 0.29 4.15 19.65
C PRO A 150 -0.75 3.50 20.58
N THR A 151 -0.89 2.18 20.45
CA THR A 151 -1.65 1.29 21.34
C THR A 151 -0.81 0.96 22.58
N LEU A 152 -1.41 0.46 23.67
CA LEU A 152 -0.59 0.10 24.84
C LEU A 152 0.44 -0.99 24.53
N SER A 153 0.13 -1.98 23.68
CA SER A 153 1.13 -2.97 23.24
C SER A 153 2.35 -2.33 22.57
N ASN A 154 2.15 -1.37 21.66
CA ASN A 154 3.25 -0.67 21.01
C ASN A 154 3.97 0.30 21.96
N LEU A 155 3.24 1.01 22.82
CA LEU A 155 3.82 1.94 23.78
C LEU A 155 4.66 1.22 24.84
N ASN A 156 4.19 0.08 25.35
CA ASN A 156 4.94 -0.81 26.23
C ASN A 156 6.22 -1.30 25.53
N LYS A 157 6.12 -1.78 24.30
CA LYS A 157 7.29 -2.21 23.51
C LYS A 157 8.31 -1.09 23.30
N TRP A 158 7.88 0.14 23.04
CA TRP A 158 8.79 1.27 22.80
C TRP A 158 9.37 1.86 24.08
N ASN A 159 8.61 1.87 25.17
CA ASN A 159 9.05 2.42 26.45
C ASN A 159 8.45 1.63 27.64
N PRO A 160 9.01 0.44 27.96
CA PRO A 160 8.48 -0.44 29.00
C PRO A 160 8.53 0.19 30.40
N SER A 161 9.47 1.10 30.64
CA SER A 161 9.58 1.82 31.93
C SER A 161 8.44 2.80 32.18
N LEU A 162 7.84 3.35 31.12
CA LEU A 162 6.74 4.31 31.24
C LEU A 162 5.37 3.64 31.11
N TYR A 163 5.26 2.68 30.21
CA TYR A 163 4.05 1.89 29.99
C TYR A 163 4.35 0.46 30.40
N THR A 164 3.99 0.09 31.63
CA THR A 164 4.38 -1.19 32.25
C THR A 164 3.52 -2.38 31.83
N THR A 165 2.40 -2.13 31.15
CA THR A 165 1.45 -3.15 30.68
C THR A 165 1.04 -2.90 29.23
N ASP A 166 0.73 -3.97 28.51
CA ASP A 166 0.13 -3.97 27.18
C ASP A 166 -1.38 -4.23 27.20
N ILE A 167 -1.95 -4.50 28.37
CA ILE A 167 -3.37 -4.76 28.58
C ILE A 167 -4.18 -3.47 28.36
N CYS A 168 -5.31 -3.58 27.67
CA CYS A 168 -6.21 -2.48 27.41
C CYS A 168 -6.67 -1.78 28.71
N PRO A 169 -6.48 -0.45 28.83
CA PRO A 169 -6.83 0.27 30.06
C PRO A 169 -8.34 0.38 30.30
N PHE A 170 -9.15 0.06 29.28
CA PHE A 170 -10.60 0.23 29.32
C PHE A 170 -11.34 -1.07 29.65
N CYS A 171 -11.02 -2.18 28.98
CA CYS A 171 -11.62 -3.47 29.31
C CYS A 171 -10.81 -4.25 30.36
N GLN A 172 -9.50 -4.03 30.46
CA GLN A 172 -8.59 -4.72 31.39
C GLN A 172 -8.55 -6.25 31.22
N LEU A 173 -8.96 -6.77 30.06
CA LEU A 173 -9.06 -8.20 29.78
C LEU A 173 -8.07 -8.67 28.70
N GLU A 174 -7.90 -7.89 27.64
CA GLU A 174 -7.12 -8.26 26.46
C GLU A 174 -5.98 -7.28 26.20
N ILE A 175 -4.97 -7.73 25.45
CA ILE A 175 -3.88 -6.88 24.95
C ILE A 175 -4.47 -5.84 23.98
N GLU A 176 -4.14 -4.56 24.19
CA GLU A 176 -4.56 -3.51 23.27
C GLU A 176 -3.61 -3.47 22.07
N ASN A 177 -3.96 -4.20 21.01
CA ASN A 177 -3.30 -4.17 19.70
C ASN A 177 -4.03 -3.24 18.70
N ASN A 178 -3.52 -3.10 17.48
CA ASN A 178 -4.10 -2.22 16.44
C ASN A 178 -5.55 -2.52 16.06
N ILE A 179 -6.05 -3.71 16.36
CA ILE A 179 -7.43 -4.12 16.06
C ILE A 179 -8.32 -3.99 17.30
N HIS A 180 -7.82 -4.37 18.48
CA HIS A 180 -8.54 -4.30 19.73
C HIS A 180 -9.05 -2.89 20.03
N VAL A 181 -8.33 -1.84 19.62
CA VAL A 181 -8.79 -0.44 19.74
C VAL A 181 -10.15 -0.17 19.09
N PHE A 182 -10.60 -1.01 18.15
CA PHE A 182 -11.91 -0.93 17.50
C PHE A 182 -12.87 -2.03 17.97
N THR A 183 -12.37 -3.11 18.56
CA THR A 183 -13.18 -4.28 18.97
C THR A 183 -13.33 -4.42 20.49
N CYS A 184 -12.81 -3.46 21.26
CA CYS A 184 -12.83 -3.47 22.71
C CYS A 184 -14.26 -3.39 23.27
N SER A 185 -14.69 -4.42 24.01
CA SER A 185 -16.04 -4.55 24.57
C SER A 185 -16.44 -3.42 25.52
N SER A 186 -15.49 -2.72 26.15
CA SER A 186 -15.80 -1.60 27.04
C SER A 186 -16.23 -0.32 26.32
N GLN A 187 -16.32 -0.33 24.99
CA GLN A 187 -16.73 0.84 24.20
C GLN A 187 -18.25 0.96 24.07
N THR A 188 -18.97 -0.16 24.05
CA THR A 188 -20.40 -0.22 23.72
C THR A 188 -21.06 -1.39 24.45
N ASP A 189 -22.35 -1.26 24.77
CA ASP A 189 -23.15 -2.35 25.37
C ASP A 189 -23.37 -3.53 24.38
N ILE A 190 -23.19 -3.26 23.08
CA ILE A 190 -23.25 -4.24 21.99
C ILE A 190 -21.81 -4.62 21.60
N ASN A 191 -21.58 -5.82 21.07
CA ASN A 191 -20.27 -6.22 20.54
C ASN A 191 -19.80 -5.24 19.43
N PRO A 192 -18.71 -4.47 19.64
CA PRO A 192 -18.26 -3.44 18.70
C PRO A 192 -17.95 -3.97 17.30
N LEU A 193 -17.51 -5.24 17.22
CA LEU A 193 -17.23 -5.88 15.93
C LEU A 193 -18.50 -6.03 15.08
N ILE A 194 -19.64 -6.35 15.71
CA ILE A 194 -20.93 -6.47 15.02
C ILE A 194 -21.39 -5.10 14.50
N GLU A 195 -21.19 -4.06 15.30
CA GLU A 195 -21.51 -2.68 14.90
C GLU A 195 -20.66 -2.25 13.71
N LEU A 196 -19.34 -2.49 13.76
CA LEU A 196 -18.43 -2.15 12.66
C LEU A 196 -18.77 -2.88 11.36
N LYS A 197 -19.12 -4.17 11.43
CA LYS A 197 -19.58 -4.95 10.27
C LYS A 197 -20.85 -4.35 9.68
N SER A 198 -21.84 -4.09 10.53
CA SER A 198 -23.10 -3.49 10.14
C SER A 198 -22.87 -2.15 9.45
N LYS A 199 -21.99 -1.32 10.01
CA LYS A 199 -21.62 -0.02 9.44
C LYS A 199 -20.92 -0.17 8.09
N PHE A 200 -20.00 -1.11 7.96
CA PHE A 200 -19.28 -1.37 6.72
C PHE A 200 -20.23 -1.82 5.59
N ILE A 201 -21.12 -2.77 5.89
CA ILE A 201 -22.13 -3.25 4.94
C ILE A 201 -23.05 -2.10 4.50
N GLN A 202 -23.56 -1.30 5.45
CA GLN A 202 -24.38 -0.12 5.15
C GLN A 202 -23.67 0.86 4.21
N ILE A 203 -22.38 1.13 4.44
CA ILE A 203 -21.57 2.01 3.60
C ILE A 203 -21.46 1.46 2.18
N ILE A 204 -21.20 0.16 1.99
CA ILE A 204 -21.10 -0.44 0.66
C ILE A 204 -22.44 -0.36 -0.08
N ILE A 205 -23.53 -0.77 0.59
CA ILE A 205 -24.88 -0.73 0.02
C ILE A 205 -25.23 0.70 -0.44
N HIS A 206 -24.98 1.69 0.41
CA HIS A 206 -25.23 3.09 0.09
C HIS A 206 -24.43 3.56 -1.14
N GLU A 207 -23.14 3.21 -1.23
CA GLU A 207 -22.33 3.59 -2.39
C GLU A 207 -22.76 2.86 -3.67
N MET A 208 -23.20 1.60 -3.58
CA MET A 208 -23.75 0.87 -4.72
C MET A 208 -25.06 1.48 -5.20
N ALA A 209 -25.98 1.80 -4.28
CA ALA A 209 -27.26 2.43 -4.58
C ALA A 209 -27.08 3.78 -5.28
N ASN A 210 -26.11 4.59 -4.81
CA ASN A 210 -25.81 5.89 -5.41
C ASN A 210 -25.34 5.80 -6.86
N ILE A 211 -24.63 4.72 -7.25
CA ILE A 211 -24.21 4.54 -8.64
C ILE A 211 -25.34 3.99 -9.49
N LEU A 212 -26.06 2.98 -9.00
CA LEU A 212 -27.10 2.31 -9.79
C LEU A 212 -28.35 3.18 -9.98
N GLN A 213 -28.57 4.19 -9.13
CA GLN A 213 -29.76 5.06 -9.17
C GLN A 213 -31.08 4.27 -9.20
N GLN A 214 -31.10 3.04 -8.68
CA GLN A 214 -32.23 2.11 -8.69
C GLN A 214 -32.35 1.41 -7.34
N GLU A 215 -33.55 0.87 -7.06
CA GLU A 215 -33.81 0.04 -5.89
C GLU A 215 -33.04 -1.29 -6.00
N LEU A 216 -31.93 -1.37 -5.27
CA LEU A 216 -31.21 -2.61 -5.04
C LEU A 216 -32.06 -3.56 -4.18
N ASN A 217 -32.04 -4.86 -4.49
CA ASN A 217 -32.51 -5.87 -3.54
C ASN A 217 -31.55 -5.91 -2.33
N LEU A 218 -31.87 -5.10 -1.32
CA LEU A 218 -31.05 -4.87 -0.14
C LEU A 218 -30.80 -6.15 0.65
N ASP A 219 -31.81 -7.02 0.78
CA ASP A 219 -31.71 -8.25 1.57
C ASP A 219 -30.79 -9.29 0.93
N SER A 220 -30.90 -9.48 -0.39
CA SER A 220 -30.01 -10.38 -1.14
C SER A 220 -28.56 -9.88 -1.11
N LEU A 221 -28.37 -8.56 -1.28
CA LEU A 221 -27.05 -7.95 -1.23
C LEU A 221 -26.43 -8.03 0.17
N LYS A 222 -27.22 -7.75 1.21
CA LYS A 222 -26.78 -7.84 2.61
C LYS A 222 -26.33 -9.26 2.94
N LYS A 223 -27.10 -10.29 2.58
CA LYS A 223 -26.71 -11.70 2.75
C LYS A 223 -25.41 -12.06 2.04
N LYS A 224 -25.20 -11.57 0.81
CA LYS A 224 -23.93 -11.77 0.08
C LYS A 224 -22.76 -11.06 0.76
N LEU A 225 -22.99 -9.88 1.31
CA LEU A 225 -21.96 -9.10 2.02
C LEU A 225 -21.64 -9.68 3.40
N GLU A 226 -22.61 -10.29 4.07
CA GLU A 226 -22.44 -10.94 5.38
C GLU A 226 -21.38 -12.05 5.33
N ILE A 227 -21.24 -12.75 4.19
CA ILE A 227 -20.19 -13.77 3.95
C ILE A 227 -18.78 -13.17 4.12
N TYR A 228 -18.56 -11.94 3.65
CA TYR A 228 -17.25 -11.26 3.76
C TYR A 228 -17.00 -10.67 5.15
N THR A 229 -18.05 -10.59 5.95
CA THR A 229 -17.97 -10.22 7.36
C THR A 229 -18.06 -11.46 8.27
N SER A 230 -18.06 -12.67 7.72
CA SER A 230 -18.08 -13.89 8.54
C SER A 230 -16.78 -14.03 9.32
N ASP A 231 -16.93 -14.32 10.62
CA ASP A 231 -15.78 -14.54 11.50
C ASP A 231 -15.29 -15.97 11.27
N PHE A 232 -14.13 -16.14 10.65
CA PHE A 232 -13.45 -17.43 10.50
C PHE A 232 -12.90 -17.99 11.84
N GLU A 233 -13.65 -17.77 12.91
CA GLU A 233 -13.38 -18.03 14.33
C GLU A 233 -12.43 -17.03 15.01
N LEU A 234 -13.01 -16.30 15.96
CA LEU A 234 -12.36 -15.39 16.92
C LEU A 234 -11.25 -16.03 17.78
N ARG A 235 -10.97 -17.33 17.65
CA ARG A 235 -10.10 -18.07 18.57
C ARG A 235 -8.61 -17.70 18.49
N ASN A 236 -8.16 -17.11 17.36
CA ASN A 236 -6.75 -16.79 17.14
C ASN A 236 -6.50 -15.32 16.71
N GLN A 237 -7.23 -14.36 17.29
CA GLN A 237 -6.97 -12.93 17.04
C GLN A 237 -5.51 -12.51 17.31
N HIS A 238 -4.82 -13.23 18.20
CA HIS A 238 -3.42 -13.00 18.54
C HIS A 238 -2.42 -13.50 17.48
N LEU A 239 -2.82 -14.40 16.58
CA LEU A 239 -1.92 -14.98 15.58
C LEU A 239 -2.13 -14.40 14.17
N MET A 240 -3.34 -13.95 13.80
CA MET A 240 -3.68 -13.52 12.42
C MET A 240 -3.23 -14.53 11.32
N GLU A 241 -2.95 -15.78 11.69
CA GLU A 241 -2.43 -16.86 10.83
C GLU A 241 -3.57 -17.57 10.09
N PHE A 242 -4.33 -16.83 9.30
CA PHE A 242 -5.36 -17.41 8.44
C PHE A 242 -4.96 -17.30 6.97
N ASP A 243 -5.19 -18.36 6.21
CA ASP A 243 -5.04 -18.34 4.75
C ASP A 243 -6.14 -17.52 4.05
N GLN A 244 -7.24 -17.27 4.75
CA GLN A 244 -8.39 -16.51 4.25
C GLN A 244 -8.44 -15.11 4.83
N ILE A 245 -8.91 -14.16 4.02
CA ILE A 245 -9.09 -12.77 4.45
C ILE A 245 -10.36 -12.69 5.32
N CYS A 246 -10.23 -12.12 6.52
CA CYS A 246 -11.34 -11.88 7.43
C CYS A 246 -11.65 -10.39 7.58
N PHE A 247 -12.71 -10.07 8.33
CA PHE A 247 -13.11 -8.68 8.52
C PHE A 247 -12.04 -7.82 9.24
N LEU A 248 -11.19 -8.43 10.08
CA LEU A 248 -10.10 -7.71 10.75
C LEU A 248 -9.05 -7.18 9.76
N ASP A 249 -8.79 -7.93 8.68
CA ASP A 249 -7.92 -7.47 7.59
C ASP A 249 -8.54 -6.25 6.88
N ILE A 250 -9.87 -6.22 6.72
CA ILE A 250 -10.60 -5.08 6.14
C ILE A 250 -10.50 -3.85 7.05
N ILE A 251 -10.59 -4.04 8.38
CA ILE A 251 -10.34 -2.96 9.36
C ILE A 251 -8.93 -2.41 9.20
N ALA A 252 -7.92 -3.27 9.02
CA ALA A 252 -6.54 -2.85 8.76
C ALA A 252 -6.36 -2.08 7.43
N GLY A 253 -7.37 -2.14 6.55
CA GLY A 253 -7.42 -1.40 5.29
C GLY A 253 -7.19 -2.25 4.04
N ILE A 254 -7.13 -3.58 4.18
CA ILE A 254 -6.97 -4.53 3.07
C ILE A 254 -8.28 -4.64 2.29
N VAL A 255 -8.16 -4.73 0.95
CA VAL A 255 -9.29 -4.95 0.05
C VAL A 255 -9.23 -6.38 -0.51
N PRO A 256 -10.21 -7.25 -0.23
CA PRO A 256 -10.27 -8.59 -0.81
C PRO A 256 -10.57 -8.57 -2.32
N ASN A 257 -9.96 -9.48 -3.09
CA ASN A 257 -10.31 -9.69 -4.51
C ASN A 257 -11.77 -10.09 -4.66
N SER A 258 -12.27 -10.94 -3.77
CA SER A 258 -13.66 -11.39 -3.78
C SER A 258 -14.67 -10.25 -3.62
N LEU A 259 -14.36 -9.23 -2.82
CA LEU A 259 -15.20 -8.04 -2.67
C LEU A 259 -15.24 -7.19 -3.95
N VAL A 260 -14.12 -7.10 -4.68
CA VAL A 260 -14.04 -6.41 -5.98
C VAL A 260 -14.83 -7.18 -7.05
N THR A 261 -14.70 -8.51 -7.07
CA THR A 261 -15.47 -9.40 -7.96
C THR A 261 -16.97 -9.27 -7.69
N LEU A 262 -17.40 -9.36 -6.44
CA LEU A 262 -18.81 -9.17 -6.07
C LEU A 262 -19.35 -7.81 -6.56
N SER A 263 -18.59 -6.73 -6.30
CA SER A 263 -18.99 -5.39 -6.74
C SER A 263 -19.09 -5.30 -8.26
N LYS A 264 -18.20 -5.98 -8.98
CA LYS A 264 -18.23 -6.06 -10.45
C LYS A 264 -19.45 -6.83 -10.95
N ASP A 265 -19.78 -7.95 -10.32
CA ASP A 265 -20.91 -8.79 -10.70
C ASP A 265 -22.25 -8.05 -10.50
N ILE A 266 -22.34 -7.20 -9.48
CA ILE A 266 -23.52 -6.37 -9.20
C ILE A 266 -23.62 -5.19 -10.17
N LEU A 267 -22.51 -4.47 -10.41
CA LEU A 267 -22.50 -3.22 -11.18
C LEU A 267 -22.30 -3.44 -12.69
N GLY A 268 -21.94 -4.65 -13.10
CA GLY A 268 -21.70 -5.03 -14.50
C GLY A 268 -20.42 -4.46 -15.13
N ASN A 269 -19.66 -3.61 -14.42
CA ASN A 269 -18.45 -3.01 -14.96
C ASN A 269 -17.34 -2.74 -13.91
N ASN A 270 -16.09 -2.73 -14.39
CA ASN A 270 -14.91 -2.55 -13.53
C ASN A 270 -14.76 -1.13 -12.98
N LYS A 271 -15.16 -0.11 -13.75
CA LYS A 271 -14.93 1.30 -13.38
C LYS A 271 -15.76 1.65 -12.15
N ASP A 272 -17.03 1.31 -12.17
CA ASP A 272 -17.97 1.57 -11.08
C ASP A 272 -17.68 0.68 -9.88
N SER A 273 -17.32 -0.60 -10.10
CA SER A 273 -16.86 -1.48 -9.03
C SER A 273 -15.67 -0.88 -8.26
N HIS A 274 -14.64 -0.45 -8.97
CA HIS A 274 -13.51 0.21 -8.32
C HIS A 274 -13.93 1.51 -7.62
N LEU A 275 -14.82 2.31 -8.23
CA LEU A 275 -15.29 3.55 -7.63
C LEU A 275 -16.04 3.33 -6.32
N VAL A 276 -16.98 2.37 -6.27
CA VAL A 276 -17.70 1.99 -5.05
C VAL A 276 -16.71 1.60 -3.96
N ILE A 277 -15.81 0.65 -4.26
CA ILE A 277 -14.85 0.16 -3.26
C ILE A 277 -13.98 1.29 -2.73
N LEU A 278 -13.47 2.18 -3.59
CA LEU A 278 -12.66 3.32 -3.14
C LEU A 278 -13.46 4.26 -2.22
N ARG A 279 -14.70 4.59 -2.58
CA ARG A 279 -15.56 5.48 -1.79
C ARG A 279 -15.96 4.83 -0.46
N SER A 280 -16.37 3.57 -0.48
CA SER A 280 -16.75 2.82 0.70
C SER A 280 -15.59 2.68 1.69
N MET A 281 -14.40 2.28 1.20
CA MET A 281 -13.21 2.16 2.05
C MET A 281 -12.76 3.52 2.61
N ARG A 282 -12.91 4.61 1.86
CA ARG A 282 -12.64 5.96 2.36
C ARG A 282 -13.60 6.36 3.47
N LYS A 283 -14.92 6.16 3.28
CA LYS A 283 -15.94 6.46 4.30
C LYS A 283 -15.73 5.62 5.56
N PHE A 284 -15.43 4.32 5.40
CA PHE A 284 -15.14 3.43 6.52
C PHE A 284 -13.87 3.85 7.28
N LYS A 285 -12.81 4.24 6.58
CA LYS A 285 -11.60 4.80 7.21
C LYS A 285 -11.84 6.07 8.00
N ILE A 286 -12.67 6.98 7.50
CA ILE A 286 -13.04 8.18 8.25
C ILE A 286 -13.77 7.80 9.55
N HIS A 287 -14.66 6.81 9.49
CA HIS A 287 -15.32 6.28 10.68
C HIS A 287 -14.33 5.69 11.70
N LEU A 288 -13.42 4.81 11.24
CA LEU A 288 -12.36 4.24 12.10
C LEU A 288 -11.45 5.33 12.69
N PHE A 289 -11.11 6.35 11.91
CA PHE A 289 -10.29 7.47 12.39
C PHE A 289 -10.96 8.26 13.51
N ASN A 290 -12.28 8.41 13.46
CA ASN A 290 -13.05 9.07 14.52
C ASN A 290 -13.09 8.22 15.80
N LEU A 291 -13.27 6.89 15.68
CA LEU A 291 -13.16 5.97 16.81
C LEU A 291 -11.77 6.01 17.45
N TRP A 292 -10.73 6.04 16.61
CA TRP A 292 -9.35 6.18 17.04
C TRP A 292 -9.10 7.49 17.80
N LYS A 293 -9.62 8.62 17.30
CA LYS A 293 -9.54 9.92 18.00
C LYS A 293 -10.21 9.86 19.37
N TYR A 294 -11.45 9.34 19.43
CA TYR A 294 -12.18 9.19 20.66
C TYR A 294 -11.42 8.33 21.69
N ARG A 295 -10.81 7.23 21.24
CA ARG A 295 -9.92 6.42 22.08
C ARG A 295 -8.71 7.23 22.56
N CYS A 296 -8.06 8.02 21.70
CA CYS A 296 -6.91 8.84 22.09
C CYS A 296 -7.27 9.83 23.21
N ASP A 297 -8.45 10.45 23.14
CA ASP A 297 -8.93 11.35 24.19
C ASP A 297 -9.10 10.61 25.53
N LYS A 298 -9.65 9.40 25.50
CA LYS A 298 -9.75 8.53 26.69
C LYS A 298 -8.37 8.13 27.24
N VAL A 299 -7.41 7.80 26.39
CA VAL A 299 -6.05 7.44 26.82
C VAL A 299 -5.36 8.63 27.49
N ILE A 300 -5.55 9.85 27.01
CA ILE A 300 -4.99 11.04 27.67
C ILE A 300 -5.51 11.19 29.11
N ILE A 301 -6.79 10.87 29.34
CA ILE A 301 -7.39 10.89 30.68
C ILE A 301 -6.78 9.78 31.54
N TRP A 302 -6.65 8.57 31.00
CA TRP A 302 -6.02 7.45 31.69
C TRP A 302 -4.54 7.71 32.03
N GLU A 303 -3.76 8.25 31.10
CA GLU A 303 -2.35 8.60 31.34
C GLU A 303 -2.20 9.60 32.48
N LYS A 304 -3.12 10.58 32.58
CA LYS A 304 -3.15 11.52 33.71
C LYS A 304 -3.43 10.80 35.03
N SER A 305 -4.31 9.80 35.05
CA SER A 305 -4.58 9.01 36.27
C SER A 305 -3.39 8.14 36.68
N GLN A 306 -2.55 7.74 35.72
CA GLN A 306 -1.29 7.02 35.95
C GLN A 306 -0.09 7.96 36.21
N ASN A 307 -0.31 9.27 36.38
CA ASN A 307 0.74 10.28 36.55
C ASN A 307 1.76 10.39 35.38
N ILE A 308 1.39 9.94 34.19
CA ILE A 308 2.22 10.04 32.98
C ILE A 308 2.08 11.45 32.39
N LYS A 309 3.16 12.24 32.40
CA LYS A 309 3.18 13.61 31.88
C LYS A 309 3.81 13.66 30.49
N THR A 310 3.49 14.71 29.74
CA THR A 310 4.03 14.93 28.37
C THR A 310 5.56 14.93 28.32
N LYS A 311 6.22 15.42 29.38
CA LYS A 311 7.69 15.42 29.49
C LYS A 311 8.27 14.01 29.55
N ASP A 312 7.60 13.07 30.22
CA ASP A 312 8.09 11.71 30.43
C ASP A 312 8.12 10.93 29.09
N LYS A 313 7.16 11.24 28.21
CA LYS A 313 7.08 10.70 26.85
C LYS A 313 8.22 11.17 25.92
N LYS A 314 8.88 12.29 26.25
CA LYS A 314 10.02 12.81 25.47
C LYS A 314 11.34 12.13 25.85
N VAL A 315 11.48 11.68 27.11
CA VAL A 315 12.72 11.09 27.64
C VAL A 315 12.96 9.68 27.09
N GLY A 316 11.90 8.92 26.81
CA GLY A 316 11.98 7.54 26.31
C GLY A 316 12.18 7.39 24.80
N ARG A 317 12.23 8.47 24.01
CA ARG A 317 12.65 8.36 22.61
C ARG A 317 14.15 8.07 22.63
N ARG A 318 14.53 6.79 22.53
CA ARG A 318 15.88 6.43 22.09
C ARG A 318 16.14 7.25 20.83
N ARG A 319 16.98 8.28 20.92
CA ARG A 319 17.61 8.84 19.74
C ARG A 319 18.34 7.65 19.14
N PHE A 320 17.82 7.10 18.04
CA PHE A 320 18.64 6.22 17.24
C PHE A 320 19.91 7.03 16.96
N PRO A 321 21.10 6.56 17.37
CA PRO A 321 22.31 7.21 16.93
C PRO A 321 22.24 7.18 15.41
N ILE A 322 22.30 8.36 14.78
CA ILE A 322 22.67 8.45 13.38
C ILE A 322 24.00 7.71 13.33
N LEU A 323 23.99 6.51 12.75
CA LEU A 323 25.19 5.68 12.60
C LEU A 323 26.07 6.37 11.54
N SER A 324 26.70 7.47 11.95
CA SER A 324 27.73 8.19 11.20
C SER A 324 29.04 7.45 11.43
N THR A 325 29.13 6.24 10.91
CA THR A 325 30.38 5.51 10.69
C THR A 325 30.13 4.41 9.66
N VAL A 326 29.91 4.85 8.42
CA VAL A 326 30.29 4.05 7.26
C VAL A 326 31.53 4.73 6.69
N SER A 327 32.70 4.23 7.06
CA SER A 327 33.94 4.54 6.36
C SER A 327 33.87 3.94 4.96
N HIS A 328 33.71 4.84 3.97
CA HIS A 328 34.04 4.76 2.53
C HIS A 328 33.64 3.47 1.76
N ASP A 329 32.86 3.48 0.67
CA ASP A 329 32.95 4.43 -0.44
C ASP A 329 31.69 4.48 -1.34
N THR A 330 31.41 5.70 -1.80
CA THR A 330 30.62 6.13 -2.98
C THR A 330 29.07 6.19 -2.94
N THR A 331 28.62 7.45 -2.72
CA THR A 331 27.40 8.13 -3.22
C THR A 331 26.04 7.81 -2.58
N GLU A 332 25.83 8.42 -1.40
CA GLU A 332 24.52 8.65 -0.79
C GLU A 332 23.68 9.65 -1.60
N LEU A 333 22.50 9.22 -2.04
CA LEU A 333 21.39 10.10 -2.39
C LEU A 333 20.71 10.56 -1.09
N ARG A 334 20.73 11.89 -0.86
CA ARG A 334 20.23 12.56 0.33
C ARG A 334 18.76 12.22 0.64
N VAL A 335 18.51 11.91 1.91
CA VAL A 335 17.21 11.79 2.55
C VAL A 335 16.74 13.21 2.91
N TYR A 336 15.56 13.62 2.47
CA TYR A 336 14.87 14.78 3.03
C TYR A 336 14.13 14.31 4.28
N ASP A 337 14.74 14.53 5.44
CA ASP A 337 14.02 14.57 6.71
C ASP A 337 13.50 16.00 6.93
N ASP A 338 12.26 16.08 7.41
CA ASP A 338 11.55 17.30 7.74
C ASP A 338 12.40 18.19 8.67
N LEU A 339 12.83 19.35 8.16
CA LEU A 339 13.41 20.42 8.99
C LEU A 339 12.29 21.09 9.79
N ASP A 340 12.49 21.18 11.11
CA ASP A 340 11.71 22.02 12.01
C ASP A 340 11.76 23.49 11.53
N ILE A 341 10.65 23.97 10.97
CA ILE A 341 10.45 25.38 10.58
C ILE A 341 10.13 26.18 11.85
N GLU A 342 11.11 26.40 12.72
CA GLU A 342 11.01 27.43 13.79
C GLU A 342 12.29 28.25 14.02
N GLN A 343 13.30 28.17 13.15
CA GLN A 343 14.56 28.94 13.33
C GLN A 343 14.87 30.04 12.29
N TYR A 344 13.94 30.40 11.40
CA TYR A 344 14.10 31.58 10.54
C TYR A 344 13.02 32.64 10.83
N LYS A 345 13.05 33.20 12.03
CA LYS A 345 12.60 34.57 12.29
C LYS A 345 13.83 35.39 12.65
N GLY A 346 14.27 36.21 11.70
CA GLY A 346 15.39 37.12 11.88
C GLY A 346 16.36 37.04 10.72
N ILE A 347 16.01 37.68 9.61
CA ILE A 347 16.86 38.56 8.81
C ILE A 347 15.86 39.32 7.92
N GLU A 348 15.48 40.51 8.38
CA GLU A 348 15.00 41.58 7.51
C GLU A 348 16.14 42.06 6.62
N THR A 349 15.75 42.82 5.59
CA THR A 349 16.56 43.67 4.70
C THR A 349 17.18 42.93 3.50
N SER A 350 17.16 43.39 2.26
CA SER A 350 16.52 44.52 1.56
C SER A 350 17.04 44.46 0.12
N TYR A 351 16.30 45.10 -0.80
CA TYR A 351 16.73 45.63 -2.11
C TYR A 351 16.51 44.81 -3.40
N ILE A 352 15.63 45.43 -4.19
CA ILE A 352 15.48 45.51 -5.66
C ILE A 352 14.75 44.35 -6.33
#